data_AF-A0A3D1VNU0-F1
#
_entry.id   AF-A0A3D1VNU0-F1
#
_cell.length_a   1.000
_cell.length_b   1.000
_cell.length_c   1.000
_cell.angle_alpha   90.00
_cell.angle_beta   90.00
_cell.angle_gamma   90.00
#
_symmetry.space_group_name_H-M   'P 1'
#
loop_
_entity.id
_entity.type
_entity.pdbx_description
1 polymer ?
#
loop_
_entity_poly.entity_id
_entity_poly.type
_entity_poly.pdbx_seq_one_letter_code
_entity_poly.pdbx_strand_id
1 'polypeptide(L)'
;QAIEAKEGVEVEKENKTLATITIQNYFRLYRKLSGMTGTALTEEEEFREIYKLDVIEIPTNKPMIRTDYPDIIYKTQAIKYNAIIDKIV
;
A
#
# COMPACT_ATOMS: atom_id res chain seq x y z
N GLN A 1 -0.23 31.49 -11.39
CA GLN A 1 0.05 32.07 -12.73
C GLN A 1 -0.96 33.12 -13.17
N ALA A 2 -2.23 32.77 -13.45
CA ALA A 2 -3.19 33.75 -14.00
C ALA A 2 -3.51 34.92 -13.04
N ILE A 3 -3.56 34.65 -11.73
CA ILE A 3 -3.78 35.68 -10.71
C ILE A 3 -2.49 36.49 -10.47
N GLU A 4 -1.33 35.85 -10.41
CA GLU A 4 -0.03 36.55 -10.28
C GLU A 4 0.20 37.52 -11.44
N ALA A 5 -0.13 37.10 -12.68
CA ALA A 5 -0.07 37.96 -13.86
C ALA A 5 -1.10 39.11 -13.80
N LYS A 6 -2.28 38.88 -13.21
CA LYS A 6 -3.31 39.92 -13.01
C LYS A 6 -2.89 40.93 -11.95
N GLU A 7 -2.27 40.47 -10.88
CA GLU A 7 -1.84 41.29 -9.73
C GLU A 7 -0.41 41.85 -9.89
N GLY A 8 0.22 41.64 -11.06
CA GLY A 8 1.54 42.19 -11.39
C GLY A 8 2.70 41.58 -10.60
N VAL A 9 2.51 40.39 -10.03
CA VAL A 9 3.52 39.65 -9.27
C VAL A 9 4.38 38.83 -10.24
N GLU A 10 5.67 38.65 -9.92
CA GLU A 10 6.57 37.79 -10.70
C GLU A 10 6.01 36.37 -10.82
N VAL A 11 5.91 35.87 -12.05
CA VAL A 11 5.33 34.56 -12.33
C VAL A 11 6.42 33.50 -12.22
N GLU A 12 6.30 32.64 -11.22
CA GLU A 12 7.17 31.47 -11.05
C GLU A 12 7.11 30.53 -12.26
N LYS A 13 8.27 29.96 -12.64
CA LYS A 13 8.34 29.00 -13.75
C LYS A 13 7.57 27.73 -13.40
N GLU A 14 6.62 27.37 -14.25
CA GLU A 14 5.90 26.12 -14.10
C GLU A 14 6.85 24.93 -14.29
N ASN A 15 7.04 24.12 -13.26
CA ASN A 15 7.60 22.79 -13.44
C ASN A 15 6.55 21.93 -14.12
N LYS A 16 6.70 21.71 -15.42
CA LYS A 16 5.82 20.85 -16.21
C LYS A 16 6.24 19.40 -16.07
N THR A 17 5.28 18.52 -15.83
CA THR A 17 5.55 17.08 -15.85
C THR A 17 5.89 16.66 -17.28
N LEU A 18 7.11 16.16 -17.49
CA LEU A 18 7.58 15.76 -18.83
C LEU A 18 7.12 14.35 -19.21
N ALA A 19 6.98 13.46 -18.24
CA ALA A 19 6.52 12.09 -18.43
C ALA A 19 5.83 11.57 -17.15
N THR A 20 4.78 10.77 -17.34
CA THR A 20 4.02 10.15 -16.26
C THR A 20 3.61 8.75 -16.64
N ILE A 21 3.72 7.82 -15.70
CA ILE A 21 3.09 6.50 -15.81
C ILE A 21 2.66 6.05 -14.41
N THR A 22 1.53 5.37 -14.31
CA THR A 22 1.10 4.73 -13.07
C THR A 22 1.83 3.40 -12.90
N ILE A 23 2.00 2.94 -11.66
CA ILE A 23 2.62 1.62 -11.39
C ILE A 23 1.82 0.51 -12.09
N GLN A 24 0.49 0.61 -12.12
CA GLN A 24 -0.39 -0.32 -12.83
C GLN A 24 -0.03 -0.41 -14.32
N ASN A 25 0.01 0.73 -15.01
CA ASN A 25 0.30 0.75 -16.44
C ASN A 25 1.75 0.37 -16.76
N TYR A 26 2.69 0.73 -15.89
CA TYR A 26 4.09 0.36 -16.04
C TYR A 26 4.29 -1.16 -16.04
N PHE A 27 3.69 -1.87 -15.08
CA PHE A 27 3.80 -3.33 -15.02
C PHE A 27 3.06 -4.05 -16.16
N ARG A 28 2.03 -3.44 -16.76
CA ARG A 28 1.34 -3.98 -17.94
C ARG A 28 2.18 -3.96 -19.22
N LEU A 29 3.31 -3.23 -19.25
CA LEU A 29 4.22 -3.23 -20.40
C LEU A 29 5.07 -4.51 -20.49
N TYR A 30 5.19 -5.27 -19.39
CA TYR A 30 6.01 -6.47 -19.37
C TYR A 30 5.30 -7.60 -20.14
N ARG A 31 6.05 -8.28 -21.01
CA ARG A 31 5.54 -9.46 -21.75
C ARG A 31 5.11 -10.59 -20.81
N LYS A 32 5.78 -10.72 -19.66
CA LYS A 32 5.45 -11.69 -18.60
C LYS A 32 5.54 -10.97 -17.26
N LEU A 33 4.52 -11.14 -16.44
CA LEU A 33 4.43 -10.59 -15.10
C LEU A 33 4.15 -11.73 -14.11
N SER A 34 4.77 -11.66 -12.94
CA SER A 34 4.59 -12.61 -11.83
C SER A 34 4.99 -11.93 -10.52
N GLY A 35 4.43 -12.37 -9.41
CA GLY A 35 4.73 -11.83 -8.08
C GLY A 35 4.67 -12.90 -6.99
N MET A 36 5.17 -12.57 -5.81
CA MET A 36 5.12 -13.43 -4.63
C MET A 36 4.87 -12.59 -3.37
N THR A 37 3.98 -13.06 -2.50
CA THR A 37 3.70 -12.48 -1.18
C THR A 37 2.91 -13.48 -0.34
N GLY A 38 2.93 -13.35 0.98
CA GLY A 38 2.17 -14.19 1.91
C GLY A 38 0.71 -13.79 2.09
N THR A 39 0.27 -12.68 1.51
CA THR A 39 -1.05 -12.07 1.81
C THR A 39 -1.84 -11.67 0.56
N ALA A 40 -1.53 -12.22 -0.62
CA ALA A 40 -2.20 -11.83 -1.88
C ALA A 40 -3.65 -12.32 -2.02
N LEU A 41 -4.05 -13.34 -1.25
CA LEU A 41 -5.34 -14.00 -1.44
C LEU A 41 -6.53 -13.06 -1.25
N THR A 42 -6.42 -12.06 -0.36
CA THR A 42 -7.49 -11.08 -0.14
C THR A 42 -7.68 -10.13 -1.32
N GLU A 43 -6.64 -9.92 -2.13
CA GLU A 43 -6.63 -8.98 -3.25
C GLU A 43 -6.66 -9.71 -4.62
N GLU A 44 -7.06 -10.99 -4.65
CA GLU A 44 -7.05 -11.80 -5.87
C GLU A 44 -7.85 -11.15 -7.00
N GLU A 45 -9.02 -10.60 -6.69
CA GLU A 45 -9.89 -9.93 -7.67
C GLU A 45 -9.18 -8.74 -8.32
N GLU A 46 -8.52 -7.88 -7.53
CA GLU A 46 -7.76 -6.74 -8.04
C GLU A 46 -6.58 -7.19 -8.92
N PHE A 47 -5.83 -8.21 -8.48
CA PHE A 47 -4.72 -8.77 -9.27
C PHE A 47 -5.19 -9.34 -10.61
N ARG A 48 -6.33 -10.05 -10.62
CA ARG A 48 -6.90 -10.62 -11.84
C ARG A 48 -7.44 -9.53 -12.76
N GLU A 49 -8.12 -8.52 -12.23
CA GLU A 49 -8.71 -7.46 -13.05
C GLU A 49 -7.66 -6.55 -13.67
N ILE A 50 -6.73 -6.05 -12.87
CA ILE A 50 -5.75 -5.03 -13.29
C ILE A 50 -4.57 -5.66 -14.04
N TYR A 51 -4.05 -6.79 -13.54
CA TYR A 51 -2.78 -7.35 -14.00
C TYR A 51 -2.91 -8.69 -14.73
N LYS A 52 -4.12 -9.28 -14.78
CA LYS A 52 -4.34 -10.64 -15.31
C LYS A 52 -3.46 -11.68 -14.63
N LEU A 53 -3.27 -11.50 -13.31
CA LEU A 53 -2.53 -12.42 -12.46
C LEU A 53 -3.52 -13.21 -11.60
N ASP A 54 -3.40 -14.53 -11.63
CA ASP A 54 -4.05 -15.39 -10.66
C ASP A 54 -3.21 -15.47 -9.38
N VAL A 55 -3.88 -15.54 -8.24
CA VAL A 55 -3.25 -15.77 -6.94
C VAL A 55 -3.40 -17.25 -6.59
N ILE A 56 -2.28 -17.89 -6.28
CA ILE A 56 -2.25 -19.30 -5.91
C ILE A 56 -1.73 -19.41 -4.48
N GLU A 57 -2.52 -19.98 -3.58
CA GLU A 57 -2.09 -20.28 -2.23
C GLU A 57 -1.15 -21.50 -2.24
N ILE A 58 0.09 -21.27 -1.84
CA ILE A 58 1.11 -22.33 -1.71
C ILE A 58 1.11 -22.83 -0.26
N PRO A 59 0.98 -24.14 -0.02
CA PRO A 59 0.98 -24.68 1.34
C PRO A 59 2.32 -24.41 2.04
N THR A 60 2.27 -24.19 3.35
CA THR A 60 3.48 -23.99 4.15
C THR A 60 4.27 -25.29 4.30
N ASN A 61 5.61 -25.18 4.34
CA ASN A 61 6.48 -26.35 4.53
C ASN A 61 6.29 -27.03 5.91
N LYS A 62 5.76 -26.31 6.89
CA LYS A 62 5.47 -26.81 8.24
C LYS A 62 4.09 -26.33 8.69
N PRO A 63 3.39 -27.07 9.57
CA PRO A 63 2.16 -26.59 10.18
C PRO A 63 2.37 -25.25 10.88
N MET A 64 1.43 -24.33 10.69
CA MET A 64 1.42 -23.02 11.36
C MET A 64 0.97 -23.20 12.81
N ILE A 65 1.81 -22.80 13.76
CA ILE A 65 1.56 -22.96 15.22
C ILE A 65 1.45 -21.63 15.97
N ARG A 66 1.46 -20.50 15.27
CA ARG A 66 1.37 -19.17 15.87
C ARG A 66 -0.02 -18.98 16.48
N THR A 67 -0.06 -18.51 17.72
CA THR A 67 -1.31 -18.09 18.36
C THR A 67 -1.58 -16.64 18.04
N ASP A 68 -2.67 -16.37 17.33
CA ASP A 68 -3.13 -15.01 17.04
C ASP A 68 -4.11 -14.58 18.13
N TYR A 69 -3.71 -13.60 18.93
CA TYR A 69 -4.54 -13.02 19.99
C TYR A 69 -5.48 -11.96 19.41
N PRO A 70 -6.72 -11.83 19.91
CA PRO A 70 -7.64 -10.80 19.47
C PRO A 70 -7.14 -9.39 19.84
N ASP A 71 -7.63 -8.40 19.11
CA ASP A 71 -7.33 -6.99 19.37
C ASP A 71 -7.87 -6.55 20.74
N ILE A 72 -7.08 -5.71 21.42
CA ILE A 72 -7.49 -5.05 22.66
C ILE A 72 -7.61 -3.55 22.38
N ILE A 73 -8.84 -3.04 22.47
CA ILE A 73 -9.17 -1.65 22.11
C ILE A 73 -9.27 -0.79 23.37
N TYR A 74 -8.58 0.35 23.37
CA TYR A 74 -8.56 1.29 24.50
C TYR A 74 -9.16 2.64 24.10
N LYS A 75 -9.82 3.29 25.07
CA LYS A 75 -10.47 4.60 24.87
C LYS A 75 -9.47 5.73 24.54
N THR A 76 -8.28 5.70 25.13
CA THR A 76 -7.26 6.73 24.90
C THR A 76 -5.92 6.10 24.56
N GLN A 77 -5.09 6.84 23.82
CA GLN A 77 -3.74 6.40 23.48
C GLN A 77 -2.87 6.18 24.72
N ALA A 78 -3.03 7.01 25.77
CA ALA A 78 -2.29 6.86 27.03
C ALA A 78 -2.55 5.51 27.69
N ILE A 79 -3.81 5.08 27.78
CA ILE A 79 -4.16 3.77 28.37
C ILE A 79 -3.59 2.64 27.50
N LYS A 80 -3.71 2.75 26.16
CA LYS A 80 -3.11 1.78 25.23
C LYS A 80 -1.61 1.60 25.47
N TYR A 81 -0.87 2.70 25.60
CA TYR A 81 0.58 2.63 25.79
C TYR A 81 0.97 2.06 27.15
N ASN A 82 0.27 2.44 28.23
CA ASN A 82 0.52 1.85 29.55
C ASN A 82 0.28 0.33 29.53
N ALA A 83 -0.81 -0.14 28.92
CA ALA A 83 -1.10 -1.57 28.82
C ALA A 83 -0.11 -2.32 27.91
N ILE A 84 0.46 -1.67 26.90
CA ILE A 84 1.56 -2.24 26.10
C ILE A 84 2.82 -2.38 26.96
N ILE A 85 3.16 -1.36 27.76
CA ILE A 85 4.33 -1.38 28.66
C ILE A 85 4.18 -2.50 29.69
N ASP A 86 3.01 -2.62 30.33
CA ASP A 86 2.71 -3.67 31.31
C ASP A 86 2.77 -5.10 30.72
N LYS A 87 2.66 -5.24 29.39
CA LYS A 87 2.79 -6.54 28.70
C LYS A 87 4.24 -6.89 28.36
N ILE A 88 5.12 -5.89 28.29
CA ILE A 88 6.53 -6.05 27.92
C ILE A 88 7.42 -6.21 29.15
N VAL A 89 7.12 -5.50 30.24
CA VAL A 89 7.84 -5.53 31.53
C VAL A 89 7.33 -6.68 32.40
#